data_AF-A0A936UIX1-F1
#
_entry.id   AF-A0A936UIX1-F1
#
_cell.length_a   1.000
_cell.length_b   1.000
_cell.length_c   1.000
_cell.angle_alpha   90.00
_cell.angle_beta   90.00
_cell.angle_gamma   90.00
#
_symmetry.space_group_name_H-M   'P 1'
#
loop_
_entity.id
_entity.type
_entity.pdbx_description
1 polymer ?
#
loop_
_entity_poly.entity_id
_entity_poly.type
_entity_poly.pdbx_seq_one_letter_code
_entity_poly.pdbx_strand_id
1 'polypeptide(L)'
;MCGIAGTFQIDLAQPATGDRIEAALTCMAHRGPDDSGTYAKGRAVLGQRRLSIIDTSAAGHQPFEDNGGRYTIAFNGEVFNFQELRARLESEGHNFRSQTDTEVVLRLFTLKGPAFLHDLNGFFALAIHDAENDSLFLARDRFGVKPLLWSRTDGRLLFASELRALIALGARTELDPVSLEHYLTFFYVPAPHTALSGCQKLLPGHSITADHSGYKVEKWYDLPAAAERTPSVPDNKKRLFELLDDAVASRLVADVPVGAFLSGGVDSSIVSALAALHHKGLHTFSIGFADDPFFDETRYAEEVARHIGSEHSTFKLTREELAANYTRLLDATDEPFADSSALPSFILCERTRKQVSVAVSGDGADEVFGGYQKHQAELRWRSPGAAEKAVRALAPLWRVLPRSRNGTLENRFRQLDRFAKLAATSAQERFLELAAFTEPATAHRLLLHPGSTDEMRRREADLTAALGKAQGMNAVLLADVAFTLPNDMLHKVDLTSMAHALEVRTPFLDLRVVEFAFSLPAEAKMQRGSGKHILRETFGHLLPPTVMTRSKKGFEVPLRDLLRGPLSSVITALVNKETTEAAGISWPAANALVGQLRSVDPGSSQATLHALLVYLSWWKRHIG
;
A
#
# COMPACT_ATOMS: atom_id res chain seq x y z
N MET A 1 -3.14 -14.20 -6.18
CA MET A 1 -3.51 -12.80 -6.46
C MET A 1 -3.98 -12.53 -7.87
N CYS A 2 -5.12 -11.87 -7.99
CA CYS A 2 -5.86 -11.77 -9.24
C CYS A 2 -5.94 -10.33 -9.75
N GLY A 3 -6.52 -10.15 -10.93
CA GLY A 3 -7.08 -8.88 -11.40
C GLY A 3 -8.57 -9.04 -11.65
N ILE A 4 -9.39 -8.09 -11.20
CA ILE A 4 -10.82 -8.03 -11.51
C ILE A 4 -11.12 -6.76 -12.30
N ALA A 5 -12.06 -6.86 -13.24
CA ALA A 5 -12.58 -5.72 -13.99
C ALA A 5 -14.04 -5.98 -14.36
N GLY A 6 -14.78 -4.92 -14.66
CA GLY A 6 -16.14 -5.08 -15.14
C GLY A 6 -16.90 -3.78 -15.29
N THR A 7 -18.11 -3.93 -15.82
CA THR A 7 -19.04 -2.83 -16.07
C THR A 7 -20.43 -3.20 -15.60
N PHE A 8 -21.19 -2.21 -15.14
CA PHE A 8 -22.60 -2.34 -14.84
C PHE A 8 -23.38 -1.19 -15.46
N GLN A 9 -24.36 -1.51 -16.30
CA GLN A 9 -25.18 -0.51 -16.99
C GLN A 9 -26.29 0.00 -16.06
N ILE A 10 -26.17 1.22 -15.57
CA ILE A 10 -27.20 1.87 -14.73
C ILE A 10 -28.32 2.42 -15.61
N ASP A 11 -27.97 3.21 -16.63
CA ASP A 11 -28.92 3.89 -17.52
C ASP A 11 -28.95 3.25 -18.93
N LEU A 12 -30.03 2.53 -19.27
CA LEU A 12 -30.18 1.89 -20.58
C LEU A 12 -30.43 2.87 -21.73
N ALA A 13 -30.80 4.12 -21.45
CA ALA A 13 -31.02 5.11 -22.49
C ALA A 13 -29.71 5.56 -23.17
N GLN A 14 -28.57 5.29 -22.52
CA GLN A 14 -27.24 5.53 -23.08
C GLN A 14 -26.67 4.21 -23.61
N PRO A 15 -26.45 4.08 -24.93
CA PRO A 15 -25.95 2.84 -25.51
C PRO A 15 -24.53 2.55 -24.99
N ALA A 16 -24.33 1.34 -24.47
CA ALA A 16 -23.00 0.87 -24.09
C ALA A 16 -22.10 0.79 -25.33
N THR A 17 -20.93 1.44 -25.28
CA THR A 17 -19.95 1.44 -26.39
C THR A 17 -19.12 0.15 -26.42
N GLY A 18 -19.75 -0.94 -26.84
CA GLY A 18 -19.12 -2.25 -27.02
C GLY A 18 -18.58 -2.88 -25.72
N ASP A 19 -18.42 -4.20 -25.71
CA ASP A 19 -17.73 -4.86 -24.61
C ASP A 19 -16.20 -4.68 -24.78
N ARG A 20 -15.57 -4.08 -23.77
CA ARG A 20 -14.12 -3.82 -23.73
C ARG A 20 -13.42 -4.62 -22.62
N ILE A 21 -14.11 -5.61 -22.05
CA ILE A 21 -13.59 -6.39 -20.93
C ILE A 21 -12.27 -7.08 -21.29
N GLU A 22 -12.15 -7.64 -22.50
CA GLU A 22 -10.93 -8.33 -22.94
C GLU A 22 -9.70 -7.41 -22.99
N ALA A 23 -9.88 -6.16 -23.39
CA ALA A 23 -8.80 -5.17 -23.39
C ALA A 23 -8.36 -4.87 -21.93
N ALA A 24 -9.32 -4.71 -21.02
CA ALA A 24 -9.05 -4.50 -19.60
C ALA A 24 -8.35 -5.71 -18.96
N LEU A 25 -8.76 -6.93 -19.30
CA LEU A 25 -8.12 -8.16 -18.81
C LEU A 25 -6.71 -8.30 -19.38
N THR A 26 -6.47 -7.95 -20.64
CA THR A 26 -5.13 -7.96 -21.24
C THR A 26 -4.17 -7.04 -20.49
N CYS A 27 -4.62 -5.85 -20.09
CA CYS A 27 -3.82 -4.93 -19.29
C CYS A 27 -3.44 -5.46 -17.90
N MET A 28 -4.15 -6.46 -17.37
CA MET A 28 -3.92 -7.03 -16.03
C MET A 28 -3.32 -8.45 -16.05
N ALA A 29 -2.89 -8.94 -17.21
CA ALA A 29 -2.39 -10.31 -17.37
C ALA A 29 -1.18 -10.63 -16.46
N HIS A 30 -0.35 -9.63 -16.14
CA HIS A 30 0.79 -9.79 -15.22
C HIS A 30 0.37 -10.15 -13.79
N ARG A 31 -0.83 -9.74 -13.35
CA ARG A 31 -1.31 -10.03 -12.00
C ARG A 31 -1.73 -11.48 -11.86
N GLY A 32 -2.44 -11.99 -12.87
CA GLY A 32 -3.03 -13.33 -12.89
C GLY A 32 -2.75 -14.04 -14.21
N PRO A 33 -1.58 -14.67 -14.35
CA PRO A 33 -1.15 -15.30 -15.59
C PRO A 33 -1.70 -16.72 -15.80
N ASP A 34 -2.32 -17.34 -14.80
CA ASP A 34 -2.63 -18.78 -14.83
C ASP A 34 -3.98 -19.08 -15.49
N ASP A 35 -4.95 -18.18 -15.37
CA ASP A 35 -6.30 -18.36 -15.93
C ASP A 35 -6.98 -17.00 -16.20
N SER A 36 -8.02 -17.01 -17.03
CA SER A 36 -8.80 -15.83 -17.40
C SER A 36 -10.24 -16.22 -17.69
N GLY A 37 -11.18 -15.40 -17.24
CA GLY A 37 -12.60 -15.64 -17.48
C GLY A 37 -13.40 -14.35 -17.62
N THR A 38 -14.53 -14.46 -18.31
CA THR A 38 -15.51 -13.39 -18.46
C THR A 38 -16.91 -13.93 -18.22
N TYR A 39 -17.78 -13.05 -17.75
CA TYR A 39 -19.18 -13.31 -17.50
C TYR A 39 -19.97 -12.09 -17.97
N ALA A 40 -21.04 -12.31 -18.73
CA ALA A 40 -21.93 -11.25 -19.20
C ALA A 40 -23.38 -11.72 -19.09
N LYS A 41 -24.18 -11.04 -18.26
CA LYS A 41 -25.61 -11.33 -18.06
C LYS A 41 -26.31 -10.11 -17.50
N GLY A 42 -27.52 -9.83 -17.97
CA GLY A 42 -28.28 -8.65 -17.56
C GLY A 42 -27.49 -7.37 -17.85
N ARG A 43 -27.33 -6.52 -16.84
CA ARG A 43 -26.58 -5.26 -16.93
C ARG A 43 -25.09 -5.40 -16.63
N ALA A 44 -24.64 -6.57 -16.18
CA ALA A 44 -23.27 -6.76 -15.71
C ALA A 44 -22.39 -7.49 -16.70
N VAL A 45 -21.15 -7.01 -16.80
CA VAL A 45 -20.01 -7.75 -17.35
C VAL A 45 -18.95 -7.82 -16.26
N LEU A 46 -18.50 -9.02 -15.92
CA LEU A 46 -17.40 -9.28 -14.99
C LEU A 46 -16.28 -9.97 -15.74
N GLY A 47 -15.03 -9.63 -15.42
CA GLY A 47 -13.85 -10.27 -15.95
C GLY A 47 -12.83 -10.50 -14.85
N GLN A 48 -12.03 -11.53 -15.03
CA GLN A 48 -11.04 -11.96 -14.05
C GLN A 48 -9.75 -12.47 -14.72
N ARG A 49 -8.61 -12.16 -14.09
CA ARG A 49 -7.28 -12.75 -14.32
C ARG A 49 -6.82 -13.46 -13.05
N ARG A 50 -6.48 -14.74 -13.12
CA ARG A 50 -6.19 -15.56 -11.93
C ARG A 50 -4.71 -15.85 -11.76
N LEU A 51 -4.22 -15.68 -10.53
CA LEU A 51 -3.05 -16.41 -10.03
C LEU A 51 -3.59 -17.47 -9.07
N SER A 52 -3.34 -18.73 -9.37
CA SER A 52 -3.91 -19.87 -8.67
C SER A 52 -3.03 -20.23 -7.46
N ILE A 53 -3.52 -19.90 -6.26
CA ILE A 53 -2.80 -20.13 -4.98
C ILE A 53 -3.44 -21.25 -4.17
N ILE A 54 -4.78 -21.25 -4.07
CA ILE A 54 -5.60 -22.30 -3.44
C ILE A 54 -6.50 -22.92 -4.50
N ASP A 55 -6.58 -24.25 -4.52
CA ASP A 55 -7.25 -25.07 -5.51
C ASP A 55 -6.83 -24.71 -6.94
N THR A 56 -5.65 -25.21 -7.35
CA THR A 56 -5.08 -24.95 -8.69
C THR A 56 -5.81 -25.69 -9.82
N SER A 57 -6.89 -26.41 -9.51
CA SER A 57 -7.71 -27.09 -10.51
C SER A 57 -8.66 -26.13 -11.23
N ALA A 58 -9.34 -26.64 -12.26
CA ALA A 58 -10.39 -25.92 -12.98
C ALA A 58 -11.60 -25.58 -12.08
N ALA A 59 -11.76 -26.24 -10.93
CA ALA A 59 -12.84 -25.94 -9.99
C ALA A 59 -12.70 -24.54 -9.36
N GLY A 60 -11.49 -23.96 -9.36
CA GLY A 60 -11.25 -22.61 -8.88
C GLY A 60 -11.37 -21.50 -9.94
N HIS A 61 -11.87 -21.81 -11.14
CA HIS A 61 -12.08 -20.84 -12.22
C HIS A 61 -12.97 -19.66 -11.78
N GLN A 62 -12.68 -18.47 -12.31
CA GLN A 62 -13.45 -17.26 -12.04
C GLN A 62 -13.71 -16.46 -13.34
N PRO A 63 -14.83 -15.72 -13.46
CA PRO A 63 -15.86 -15.47 -12.45
C PRO A 63 -16.59 -16.73 -11.96
N PHE A 64 -16.77 -16.87 -10.65
CA PHE A 64 -17.31 -18.08 -10.03
C PHE A 64 -18.83 -17.92 -9.83
N GLU A 65 -19.62 -18.83 -10.39
CA GLU A 65 -21.08 -18.82 -10.24
C GLU A 65 -21.54 -19.66 -9.05
N ASP A 66 -22.64 -19.30 -8.41
CA ASP A 66 -23.27 -20.16 -7.41
C ASP A 66 -23.99 -21.36 -8.06
N ASN A 67 -24.47 -22.31 -7.26
CA ASN A 67 -25.17 -23.50 -7.79
C ASN A 67 -26.48 -23.16 -8.52
N GLY A 68 -27.12 -22.02 -8.20
CA GLY A 68 -28.35 -21.58 -8.85
C GLY A 68 -28.14 -20.73 -10.11
N GLY A 69 -26.90 -20.29 -10.40
CA GLY A 69 -26.62 -19.34 -11.48
C GLY A 69 -27.26 -17.96 -11.26
N ARG A 70 -27.63 -17.65 -10.02
CA ARG A 70 -28.16 -16.34 -9.61
C ARG A 70 -27.01 -15.38 -9.30
N TYR A 71 -26.02 -15.85 -8.55
CA TYR A 71 -24.92 -15.02 -8.08
C TYR A 71 -23.62 -15.40 -8.78
N THR A 72 -22.87 -14.39 -9.22
CA THR A 72 -21.55 -14.58 -9.84
C THR A 72 -20.55 -13.64 -9.19
N ILE A 73 -19.38 -14.15 -8.77
CA ILE A 73 -18.31 -13.38 -8.14
C ILE A 73 -17.05 -13.31 -9.00
N ALA A 74 -16.45 -12.12 -9.08
CA ALA A 74 -15.04 -11.94 -9.43
C ALA A 74 -14.30 -11.49 -8.15
N PHE A 75 -13.29 -12.26 -7.75
CA PHE A 75 -12.62 -12.11 -6.45
C PHE A 75 -11.11 -11.96 -6.62
N ASN A 76 -10.57 -10.89 -6.03
CA ASN A 76 -9.15 -10.64 -5.91
C ASN A 76 -8.77 -10.52 -4.44
N GLY A 77 -8.36 -11.61 -3.81
CA GLY A 77 -8.05 -11.62 -2.40
C GLY A 77 -7.72 -13.01 -1.86
N GLU A 78 -7.73 -13.09 -0.55
CA GLU A 78 -7.58 -14.32 0.23
C GLU A 78 -8.33 -14.15 1.56
N VAL A 79 -9.18 -15.12 1.91
CA VAL A 79 -9.89 -15.18 3.20
C VAL A 79 -9.26 -16.23 4.10
N PHE A 80 -8.38 -15.82 5.00
CA PHE A 80 -7.57 -16.72 5.84
C PHE A 80 -8.37 -17.60 6.81
N ASN A 81 -9.61 -17.22 7.14
CA ASN A 81 -10.51 -18.06 7.96
C ASN A 81 -11.51 -18.89 7.13
N PHE A 82 -11.30 -19.06 5.82
CA PHE A 82 -12.26 -19.78 4.95
C PHE A 82 -12.49 -21.23 5.36
N GLN A 83 -11.48 -21.94 5.89
CA GLN A 83 -11.62 -23.33 6.33
C GLN A 83 -12.57 -23.46 7.53
N GLU A 84 -12.47 -22.54 8.49
CA GLU A 84 -13.39 -22.46 9.64
C GLU A 84 -14.82 -22.16 9.17
N LEU A 85 -14.96 -21.16 8.30
CA LEU A 85 -16.25 -20.75 7.73
C LEU A 85 -16.88 -21.88 6.91
N ARG A 86 -16.08 -22.61 6.13
CA ARG A 86 -16.49 -23.78 5.36
C ARG A 86 -17.00 -24.88 6.28
N ALA A 87 -16.21 -25.27 7.29
CA ALA A 87 -16.59 -26.34 8.22
C ALA A 87 -17.91 -26.00 8.94
N ARG A 88 -18.11 -24.74 9.33
CA ARG A 88 -19.38 -24.26 9.89
C ARG A 88 -20.52 -24.45 8.88
N LEU A 89 -20.37 -23.97 7.65
CA LEU A 89 -21.40 -24.08 6.61
C LEU A 89 -21.71 -25.53 6.23
N GLU A 90 -20.71 -26.41 6.18
CA GLU A 90 -20.90 -27.86 5.96
C GLU A 90 -21.71 -28.49 7.09
N SER A 91 -21.47 -28.10 8.35
CA SER A 91 -22.27 -28.55 9.49
C SER A 91 -23.73 -28.06 9.45
N GLU A 92 -23.99 -26.97 8.73
CA GLU A 92 -25.33 -26.41 8.47
C GLU A 92 -25.98 -27.04 7.21
N GLY A 93 -25.31 -27.98 6.53
CA GLY A 93 -25.82 -28.72 5.37
C GLY A 93 -25.49 -28.10 4.02
N HIS A 94 -24.58 -27.13 3.95
CA HIS A 94 -24.12 -26.55 2.68
C HIS A 94 -23.07 -27.44 2.00
N ASN A 95 -23.21 -27.63 0.69
CA ASN A 95 -22.25 -28.37 -0.14
C ASN A 95 -21.37 -27.42 -0.96
N PHE A 96 -20.12 -27.84 -1.19
CA PHE A 96 -19.10 -27.10 -1.94
C PHE A 96 -18.56 -27.94 -3.10
N ARG A 97 -18.27 -27.30 -4.24
CA ARG A 97 -17.74 -27.96 -5.46
C ARG A 97 -16.26 -27.68 -5.74
N SER A 98 -15.68 -26.74 -5.03
CA SER A 98 -14.26 -26.38 -5.08
C SER A 98 -13.64 -26.40 -3.66
N GLN A 99 -12.32 -26.27 -3.61
CA GLN A 99 -11.57 -26.03 -2.37
C GLN A 99 -11.19 -24.56 -2.17
N THR A 100 -11.64 -23.68 -3.05
CA THR A 100 -11.35 -22.24 -2.97
C THR A 100 -12.05 -21.56 -1.80
N ASP A 101 -11.41 -20.52 -1.28
CA ASP A 101 -12.04 -19.54 -0.41
C ASP A 101 -13.16 -18.77 -1.12
N THR A 102 -13.01 -18.54 -2.43
CA THR A 102 -13.96 -17.82 -3.29
C THR A 102 -15.38 -18.39 -3.21
N GLU A 103 -15.52 -19.72 -3.21
CA GLU A 103 -16.84 -20.35 -3.07
C GLU A 103 -17.45 -20.14 -1.68
N VAL A 104 -16.63 -20.16 -0.62
CA VAL A 104 -17.07 -19.85 0.75
C VAL A 104 -17.56 -18.42 0.85
N VAL A 105 -16.82 -17.48 0.25
CA VAL A 105 -17.18 -16.06 0.18
C VAL A 105 -18.52 -15.87 -0.53
N LEU A 106 -18.70 -16.47 -1.70
CA LEU A 106 -19.96 -16.39 -2.44
C LEU A 106 -21.11 -17.01 -1.66
N ARG A 107 -20.90 -18.19 -1.04
CA ARG A 107 -21.91 -18.85 -0.21
C ARG A 107 -22.36 -17.96 0.94
N LEU A 108 -21.45 -17.33 1.66
CA LEU A 108 -21.79 -16.40 2.75
C LEU A 108 -22.62 -15.21 2.25
N PHE A 109 -22.28 -14.65 1.09
CA PHE A 109 -23.08 -13.58 0.48
C PHE A 109 -24.50 -14.05 0.17
N THR A 110 -24.69 -15.26 -0.38
CA THR A 110 -26.04 -15.79 -0.66
C THR A 110 -26.93 -15.91 0.57
N LEU A 111 -26.33 -16.06 1.76
CA LEU A 111 -27.05 -16.23 3.04
C LEU A 111 -27.27 -14.91 3.78
N LYS A 112 -26.29 -13.99 3.71
CA LYS A 112 -26.26 -12.79 4.56
C LYS A 112 -26.37 -11.48 3.79
N GLY A 113 -26.36 -11.53 2.46
CA GLY A 113 -26.20 -10.34 1.61
C GLY A 113 -24.92 -9.58 2.00
N PRO A 114 -24.91 -8.23 1.92
CA PRO A 114 -23.74 -7.40 2.25
C PRO A 114 -23.15 -7.58 3.65
N ALA A 115 -23.93 -8.09 4.62
CA ALA A 115 -23.44 -8.27 5.99
C ALA A 115 -22.35 -9.35 6.12
N PHE A 116 -22.18 -10.22 5.11
CA PHE A 116 -21.15 -11.26 5.10
C PHE A 116 -19.72 -10.73 5.29
N LEU A 117 -19.44 -9.47 4.90
CA LEU A 117 -18.11 -8.87 5.00
C LEU A 117 -17.54 -8.89 6.42
N HIS A 118 -18.42 -8.85 7.43
CA HIS A 118 -18.02 -8.89 8.84
C HIS A 118 -17.49 -10.26 9.28
N ASP A 119 -17.83 -11.34 8.58
CA ASP A 119 -17.34 -12.69 8.88
C ASP A 119 -15.92 -12.95 8.34
N LEU A 120 -15.48 -12.16 7.35
CA LEU A 120 -14.25 -12.42 6.62
C LEU A 120 -13.03 -11.89 7.39
N ASN A 121 -12.05 -12.75 7.64
CA ASN A 121 -10.69 -12.35 8.03
C ASN A 121 -9.75 -12.55 6.84
N GLY A 122 -9.41 -11.47 6.15
CA GLY A 122 -8.68 -11.53 4.90
C GLY A 122 -8.52 -10.16 4.26
N PHE A 123 -7.85 -10.15 3.11
CA PHE A 123 -7.83 -9.01 2.21
C PHE A 123 -8.55 -9.36 0.92
N PHE A 124 -9.19 -8.39 0.28
CA PHE A 124 -9.99 -8.62 -0.91
C PHE A 124 -10.41 -7.32 -1.60
N ALA A 125 -10.53 -7.42 -2.91
CA ALA A 125 -11.42 -6.62 -3.73
C ALA A 125 -12.36 -7.61 -4.44
N LEU A 126 -13.67 -7.38 -4.39
CA LEU A 126 -14.65 -8.30 -4.97
C LEU A 126 -15.76 -7.57 -5.70
N ALA A 127 -16.34 -8.27 -6.67
CA ALA A 127 -17.53 -7.88 -7.40
C ALA A 127 -18.49 -9.06 -7.44
N ILE A 128 -19.73 -8.89 -6.99
CA ILE A 128 -20.78 -9.90 -7.01
C ILE A 128 -21.97 -9.35 -7.80
N HIS A 129 -22.39 -10.06 -8.84
CA HIS A 129 -23.60 -9.76 -9.57
C HIS A 129 -24.74 -10.66 -9.10
N ASP A 130 -25.91 -10.08 -8.78
CA ASP A 130 -27.17 -10.78 -8.56
C ASP A 130 -28.01 -10.69 -9.83
N ALA A 131 -28.10 -11.78 -10.59
CA ALA A 131 -28.80 -11.83 -11.87
C ALA A 131 -30.33 -11.79 -11.75
N GLU A 132 -30.89 -12.09 -10.58
CA GLU A 132 -32.34 -12.03 -10.36
C GLU A 132 -32.79 -10.60 -10.06
N ASN A 133 -32.03 -9.90 -9.22
CA ASN A 133 -32.28 -8.49 -8.91
C ASN A 133 -31.62 -7.51 -9.90
N ASP A 134 -30.80 -8.03 -10.83
CA ASP A 134 -30.01 -7.27 -11.80
C ASP A 134 -29.23 -6.13 -11.11
N SER A 135 -28.40 -6.52 -10.13
CA SER A 135 -27.63 -5.59 -9.28
C SER A 135 -26.18 -6.03 -9.12
N LEU A 136 -25.30 -5.06 -8.87
CA LEU A 136 -23.88 -5.25 -8.65
C LEU A 136 -23.49 -4.81 -7.24
N PHE A 137 -22.75 -5.66 -6.53
CA PHE A 137 -22.14 -5.37 -5.25
C PHE A 137 -20.61 -5.40 -5.38
N LEU A 138 -19.95 -4.30 -5.03
CA LEU A 138 -18.50 -4.19 -4.96
C LEU A 138 -18.07 -4.01 -3.49
N ALA A 139 -16.96 -4.61 -3.08
CA ALA A 139 -16.39 -4.34 -1.76
C ALA A 139 -14.86 -4.39 -1.77
N ARG A 140 -14.26 -3.52 -0.96
CA ARG A 140 -12.82 -3.50 -0.67
C ARG A 140 -12.58 -3.79 0.80
N ASP A 141 -11.52 -4.53 1.09
CA ASP A 141 -11.13 -4.93 2.44
C ASP A 141 -10.87 -3.76 3.39
N ARG A 142 -10.81 -4.10 4.69
CA ARG A 142 -10.75 -3.17 5.82
C ARG A 142 -9.59 -2.19 5.77
N PHE A 143 -8.45 -2.63 5.24
CA PHE A 143 -7.19 -1.86 5.26
C PHE A 143 -6.75 -1.43 3.85
N GLY A 144 -7.50 -1.83 2.82
CA GLY A 144 -7.22 -1.51 1.43
C GLY A 144 -6.01 -2.22 0.88
N VAL A 145 -5.70 -3.42 1.37
CA VAL A 145 -4.57 -4.23 0.89
C VAL A 145 -4.73 -4.51 -0.60
N LYS A 146 -5.94 -4.82 -1.08
CA LYS A 146 -6.19 -5.02 -2.52
C LYS A 146 -6.80 -3.79 -3.16
N PRO A 147 -6.33 -3.39 -4.35
CA PRO A 147 -6.85 -2.21 -5.03
C PRO A 147 -8.21 -2.49 -5.65
N LEU A 148 -9.08 -1.49 -5.60
CA LEU A 148 -10.35 -1.46 -6.32
C LEU A 148 -10.63 -0.02 -6.72
N LEU A 149 -10.55 0.24 -8.02
CA LEU A 149 -10.88 1.52 -8.64
C LEU A 149 -12.24 1.44 -9.29
N TRP A 150 -12.92 2.57 -9.39
CA TRP A 150 -14.20 2.69 -10.06
C TRP A 150 -14.37 4.07 -10.71
N SER A 151 -15.25 4.13 -11.71
CA SER A 151 -15.62 5.35 -12.41
C SER A 151 -17.07 5.28 -12.87
N ARG A 152 -17.64 6.44 -13.20
CA ARG A 152 -18.95 6.56 -13.85
C ARG A 152 -18.80 7.28 -15.17
N THR A 153 -19.15 6.61 -16.26
CA THR A 153 -19.08 7.17 -17.63
C THR A 153 -20.20 6.56 -18.47
N ASP A 154 -20.87 7.37 -19.30
CA ASP A 154 -21.92 6.95 -20.25
C ASP A 154 -23.01 6.05 -19.65
N GLY A 155 -23.54 6.43 -18.49
CA GLY A 155 -24.59 5.66 -17.80
C GLY A 155 -24.11 4.33 -17.20
N ARG A 156 -22.80 4.04 -17.21
CA ARG A 156 -22.19 2.84 -16.63
C ARG A 156 -21.41 3.15 -15.37
N LEU A 157 -21.40 2.16 -14.48
CA LEU A 157 -20.37 2.03 -13.45
C LEU A 157 -19.28 1.10 -13.99
N LEU A 158 -18.04 1.56 -13.94
CA LEU A 158 -16.85 0.78 -14.31
C LEU A 158 -16.08 0.46 -13.04
N PHE A 159 -15.46 -0.71 -12.96
CA PHE A 159 -14.54 -1.05 -11.88
C PHE A 159 -13.36 -1.88 -12.39
N ALA A 160 -12.20 -1.74 -11.74
CA ALA A 160 -11.01 -2.52 -12.05
C ALA A 160 -10.03 -2.55 -10.87
N SER A 161 -9.12 -3.53 -10.87
CA SER A 161 -7.97 -3.55 -9.93
C SER A 161 -6.90 -2.51 -10.27
N GLU A 162 -6.83 -2.05 -11.52
CA GLU A 162 -5.80 -1.14 -12.03
C GLU A 162 -6.42 -0.02 -12.90
N LEU A 163 -5.85 1.18 -12.82
CA LEU A 163 -6.29 2.38 -13.54
C LEU A 163 -6.21 2.19 -15.06
N ARG A 164 -5.15 1.55 -15.58
CA ARG A 164 -5.05 1.23 -17.02
C ARG A 164 -6.18 0.34 -17.52
N ALA A 165 -6.65 -0.59 -16.69
CA ALA A 165 -7.79 -1.44 -17.02
C ALA A 165 -9.10 -0.65 -16.97
N LEU A 166 -9.23 0.28 -16.03
CA LEU A 166 -10.37 1.21 -15.97
C LEU A 166 -10.43 2.13 -17.21
N ILE A 167 -9.28 2.63 -17.67
CA ILE A 167 -9.15 3.39 -18.93
C ILE A 167 -9.55 2.52 -20.12
N ALA A 168 -9.08 1.27 -20.18
CA ALA A 168 -9.45 0.33 -21.25
C ALA A 168 -10.97 0.08 -21.31
N LEU A 169 -11.65 0.05 -20.17
CA LEU A 169 -13.12 -0.02 -20.08
C LEU A 169 -13.84 1.26 -20.54
N GLY A 170 -13.11 2.36 -20.75
CA GLY A 170 -13.64 3.63 -21.26
C GLY A 170 -13.72 4.75 -20.22
N ALA A 171 -13.03 4.64 -19.09
CA ALA A 171 -12.93 5.77 -18.16
C ALA A 171 -12.20 6.96 -18.78
N ARG A 172 -12.54 8.17 -18.32
CA ARG A 172 -11.95 9.42 -18.83
C ARG A 172 -10.49 9.54 -18.41
N THR A 173 -9.69 10.14 -19.29
CA THR A 173 -8.23 10.33 -19.14
C THR A 173 -7.84 11.78 -18.87
N GLU A 174 -8.80 12.62 -18.47
CA GLU A 174 -8.53 14.00 -18.04
C GLU A 174 -7.75 14.00 -16.73
N LEU A 175 -6.65 14.73 -16.64
CA LEU A 175 -5.87 14.85 -15.40
C LEU A 175 -6.65 15.61 -14.31
N ASP A 176 -6.42 15.27 -13.05
CA ASP A 176 -6.94 16.02 -11.90
C ASP A 176 -5.83 16.89 -11.28
N PRO A 177 -5.86 18.22 -11.45
CA PRO A 177 -4.78 19.12 -11.02
C PRO A 177 -4.43 19.03 -9.53
N VAL A 178 -5.43 18.83 -8.67
CA VAL A 178 -5.20 18.71 -7.21
C VAL A 178 -4.54 17.38 -6.86
N SER A 179 -4.92 16.30 -7.54
CA SER A 179 -4.25 15.00 -7.37
C SER A 179 -2.82 15.02 -7.84
N LEU A 180 -2.52 15.76 -8.92
CA LEU A 180 -1.14 15.92 -9.40
C LEU A 180 -0.28 16.72 -8.40
N GLU A 181 -0.82 17.76 -7.78
CA GLU A 181 -0.13 18.53 -6.73
C GLU A 181 0.11 17.69 -5.47
N HIS A 182 -0.90 16.92 -5.03
CA HIS A 182 -0.75 15.95 -3.95
C HIS A 182 0.30 14.89 -4.28
N TYR A 183 0.33 14.37 -5.51
CA TYR A 183 1.34 13.42 -5.95
C TYR A 183 2.75 14.02 -5.86
N LEU A 184 2.96 15.25 -6.33
CA LEU A 184 4.28 15.88 -6.24
C LEU A 184 4.71 16.17 -4.79
N THR A 185 3.74 16.33 -3.89
CA THR A 185 3.94 16.57 -2.45
C THR A 185 4.23 15.27 -1.68
N PHE A 186 3.39 14.25 -1.86
CA PHE A 186 3.39 12.99 -1.10
C PHE A 186 4.03 11.80 -1.82
N PHE A 187 4.34 11.93 -3.12
CA PHE A 187 4.83 10.86 -4.02
C PHE A 187 3.82 9.76 -4.35
N TYR A 188 2.57 9.95 -3.99
CA TYR A 188 1.44 9.10 -4.36
C TYR A 188 0.18 9.96 -4.41
N VAL A 189 -0.85 9.51 -5.13
CA VAL A 189 -2.17 10.17 -5.12
C VAL A 189 -3.00 9.62 -3.97
N PRO A 190 -3.40 10.42 -2.97
CA PRO A 190 -4.24 9.92 -1.89
C PRO A 190 -5.64 9.49 -2.34
N ALA A 191 -6.09 8.32 -1.87
CA ALA A 191 -7.49 7.91 -1.98
C ALA A 191 -8.44 8.94 -1.32
N PRO A 192 -9.68 9.12 -1.83
CA PRO A 192 -10.33 8.34 -2.88
C PRO A 192 -9.96 8.78 -4.31
N HIS A 193 -9.08 9.76 -4.48
CA HIS A 193 -8.77 10.29 -5.80
C HIS A 193 -7.78 9.42 -6.57
N THR A 194 -7.71 9.66 -7.88
CA THR A 194 -6.66 9.14 -8.76
C THR A 194 -6.00 10.29 -9.51
N ALA A 195 -4.93 10.02 -10.26
CA ALA A 195 -4.35 11.00 -11.16
C ALA A 195 -5.34 11.53 -12.22
N LEU A 196 -6.47 10.83 -12.43
CA LEU A 196 -7.50 11.15 -13.43
C LEU A 196 -8.80 11.64 -12.80
N SER A 197 -9.35 12.71 -13.39
CA SER A 197 -10.66 13.25 -13.09
C SER A 197 -11.76 12.22 -13.40
N GLY A 198 -12.62 11.95 -12.43
CA GLY A 198 -13.73 11.00 -12.57
C GLY A 198 -13.37 9.52 -12.34
N CYS A 199 -12.11 9.22 -12.02
CA CYS A 199 -11.69 7.90 -11.54
C CYS A 199 -11.40 7.97 -10.04
N GLN A 200 -11.89 6.99 -9.28
CA GLN A 200 -11.79 6.97 -7.83
C GLN A 200 -11.31 5.61 -7.33
N LYS A 201 -10.50 5.62 -6.26
CA LYS A 201 -10.18 4.45 -5.46
C LYS A 201 -11.30 4.25 -4.45
N LEU A 202 -11.91 3.06 -4.41
CA LEU A 202 -12.84 2.73 -3.32
C LEU A 202 -12.05 2.72 -2.01
N LEU A 203 -12.52 3.46 -1.00
CA LEU A 203 -11.83 3.56 0.28
C LEU A 203 -11.78 2.20 1.00
N PRO A 204 -10.76 1.94 1.83
CA PRO A 204 -10.74 0.77 2.72
C PRO A 204 -12.02 0.67 3.54
N GLY A 205 -12.55 -0.55 3.72
CA GLY A 205 -13.77 -0.78 4.50
C GLY A 205 -15.03 -0.18 3.89
N HIS A 206 -15.04 0.07 2.57
CA HIS A 206 -16.22 0.54 1.83
C HIS A 206 -16.71 -0.47 0.78
N SER A 207 -17.98 -0.33 0.42
CA SER A 207 -18.67 -1.09 -0.61
C SER A 207 -19.47 -0.17 -1.52
N ILE A 208 -19.79 -0.65 -2.72
CA ILE A 208 -20.72 -0.01 -3.64
C ILE A 208 -21.82 -0.99 -4.00
N THR A 209 -23.07 -0.58 -3.84
CA THR A 209 -24.23 -1.31 -4.38
C THR A 209 -24.78 -0.51 -5.55
N ALA A 210 -24.98 -1.14 -6.70
CA ALA A 210 -25.52 -0.51 -7.90
C ALA A 210 -26.65 -1.34 -8.51
N ASP A 211 -27.67 -0.65 -9.02
CA ASP A 211 -28.82 -1.22 -9.73
C ASP A 211 -29.34 -0.21 -10.78
N HIS A 212 -30.54 -0.45 -11.31
CA HIS A 212 -31.18 0.44 -12.29
C HIS A 212 -31.54 1.84 -11.75
N SER A 213 -31.58 2.02 -10.43
CA SER A 213 -31.90 3.30 -9.78
C SER A 213 -30.66 4.17 -9.54
N GLY A 214 -29.47 3.58 -9.57
CA GLY A 214 -28.21 4.28 -9.34
C GLY A 214 -27.19 3.44 -8.61
N TYR A 215 -26.38 4.09 -7.80
CA TYR A 215 -25.41 3.43 -6.93
C TYR A 215 -25.33 4.12 -5.57
N LYS A 216 -24.90 3.36 -4.56
CA LYS A 216 -24.68 3.83 -3.20
C LYS A 216 -23.32 3.36 -2.70
N VAL A 217 -22.49 4.28 -2.22
CA VAL A 217 -21.24 3.97 -1.55
C VAL A 217 -21.50 3.92 -0.04
N GLU A 218 -21.11 2.84 0.62
CA GLU A 218 -21.32 2.65 2.05
C GLU A 218 -20.02 2.25 2.72
N LYS A 219 -19.81 2.74 3.95
CA LYS A 219 -18.75 2.26 4.82
C LYS A 219 -19.29 1.09 5.63
N TRP A 220 -18.75 -0.09 5.40
CA TRP A 220 -19.12 -1.30 6.13
C TRP A 220 -18.15 -1.58 7.30
N TYR A 221 -16.95 -0.99 7.28
CA TYR A 221 -15.99 -1.12 8.38
C TYR A 221 -15.31 0.21 8.71
N ASP A 222 -15.16 0.46 10.01
CA ASP A 222 -14.30 1.50 10.55
C ASP A 222 -13.56 0.91 11.75
N LEU A 223 -12.29 1.27 11.92
CA LEU A 223 -11.53 0.79 13.07
C LEU A 223 -12.12 1.43 14.35
N PRO A 224 -12.48 0.66 15.38
CA PRO A 224 -13.10 1.21 16.56
C PRO A 224 -12.16 2.23 17.21
N ALA A 225 -12.68 3.44 17.46
CA ALA A 225 -12.02 4.39 18.34
C ALA A 225 -11.72 3.68 19.66
N ALA A 226 -10.51 3.85 20.20
CA ALA A 226 -10.08 3.26 21.46
C ALA A 226 -10.95 3.76 22.63
N ALA A 227 -12.16 3.22 22.74
CA ALA A 227 -13.08 3.45 23.83
C ALA A 227 -12.90 2.29 24.81
N GLU A 228 -12.08 2.52 25.82
CA GLU A 228 -12.20 1.97 27.19
C GLU A 228 -12.37 0.44 27.34
N ARG A 229 -12.01 -0.36 26.34
CA ARG A 229 -11.95 -1.82 26.50
C ARG A 229 -10.57 -2.22 27.04
N THR A 230 -10.34 -1.92 28.31
CA THR A 230 -9.32 -2.61 29.08
C THR A 230 -9.99 -3.47 30.15
N PRO A 231 -10.39 -4.71 29.85
CA PRO A 231 -10.13 -5.76 30.82
C PRO A 231 -8.60 -5.80 30.96
N SER A 232 -8.08 -5.71 32.18
CA SER A 232 -6.69 -6.07 32.44
C SER A 232 -6.55 -7.57 32.16
N VAL A 233 -6.36 -7.95 30.90
CA VAL A 233 -5.94 -9.33 30.61
C VAL A 233 -4.59 -9.46 31.31
N PRO A 234 -4.39 -10.46 32.19
CA PRO A 234 -3.18 -10.57 33.00
C PRO A 234 -1.88 -10.66 32.18
N ASP A 235 -1.95 -10.88 30.86
CA ASP A 235 -0.79 -10.94 29.98
C ASP A 235 -1.08 -10.48 28.53
N ASN A 236 -0.99 -9.18 28.27
CA ASN A 236 -1.08 -8.61 26.92
C ASN A 236 -0.02 -9.17 25.95
N LYS A 237 1.15 -9.60 26.45
CA LYS A 237 2.23 -10.15 25.62
C LYS A 237 1.83 -11.52 25.12
N LYS A 238 1.32 -12.39 26.00
CA LYS A 238 0.77 -13.69 25.62
C LYS A 238 -0.35 -13.54 24.58
N ARG A 239 -1.29 -12.63 24.79
CA ARG A 239 -2.38 -12.42 23.83
C ARG A 239 -1.87 -11.96 22.46
N LEU A 240 -0.89 -11.04 22.43
CA LEU A 240 -0.27 -10.59 21.18
C LEU A 240 0.45 -11.73 20.46
N PHE A 241 1.17 -12.58 21.22
CA PHE A 241 1.83 -13.76 20.68
C PHE A 241 0.82 -14.68 20.00
N GLU A 242 -0.22 -15.10 20.71
CA GLU A 242 -1.27 -15.99 20.18
C GLU A 242 -1.91 -15.44 18.90
N LEU A 243 -2.24 -14.13 18.90
CA LEU A 243 -2.87 -13.48 17.75
C LEU A 243 -1.95 -13.41 16.53
N LEU A 244 -0.69 -13.03 16.73
CA LEU A 244 0.23 -12.86 15.62
C LEU A 244 0.75 -14.22 15.10
N ASP A 245 0.95 -15.20 15.97
CA ASP A 245 1.31 -16.57 15.60
C ASP A 245 0.23 -17.19 14.72
N ASP A 246 -1.04 -17.11 15.13
CA ASP A 246 -2.17 -17.58 14.33
C ASP A 246 -2.35 -16.79 13.03
N ALA A 247 -2.12 -15.47 13.06
CA ALA A 247 -2.15 -14.64 11.85
C ALA A 247 -1.07 -15.05 10.83
N VAL A 248 0.13 -15.43 11.29
CA VAL A 248 1.20 -15.95 10.44
C VAL A 248 0.85 -17.34 9.94
N ALA A 249 0.44 -18.26 10.81
CA ALA A 249 0.12 -19.65 10.46
C ALA A 249 -0.96 -19.72 9.36
N SER A 250 -2.07 -19.00 9.52
CA SER A 250 -3.16 -18.95 8.53
C SER A 250 -2.74 -18.37 7.17
N ARG A 251 -1.75 -17.47 7.14
CA ARG A 251 -1.19 -16.90 5.92
C ARG A 251 -0.17 -17.79 5.21
N LEU A 252 0.22 -18.91 5.82
CA LEU A 252 1.08 -19.92 5.18
C LEU A 252 0.28 -21.00 4.44
N VAL A 253 -1.06 -21.02 4.58
CA VAL A 253 -1.93 -21.97 3.88
C VAL A 253 -1.96 -21.65 2.38
N ALA A 254 -1.41 -22.53 1.55
CA ALA A 254 -1.40 -22.43 0.09
C ALA A 254 -1.11 -23.81 -0.54
N ASP A 255 -1.57 -24.04 -1.77
CA ASP A 255 -1.25 -25.25 -2.57
C ASP A 255 0.02 -25.07 -3.42
N VAL A 256 0.75 -23.97 -3.18
CA VAL A 256 1.96 -23.56 -3.90
C VAL A 256 3.06 -23.18 -2.90
N PRO A 257 4.35 -23.16 -3.31
CA PRO A 257 5.44 -22.84 -2.40
C PRO A 257 5.32 -21.43 -1.79
N VAL A 258 5.64 -21.35 -0.49
CA VAL A 258 5.54 -20.15 0.33
C VAL A 258 6.91 -19.77 0.89
N GLY A 259 7.22 -18.48 0.92
CA GLY A 259 8.43 -17.94 1.55
C GLY A 259 8.16 -16.72 2.43
N ALA A 260 9.22 -16.03 2.84
CA ALA A 260 9.12 -14.80 3.63
C ALA A 260 10.14 -13.74 3.19
N PHE A 261 9.75 -12.48 3.24
CA PHE A 261 10.69 -11.37 3.10
C PHE A 261 11.38 -11.09 4.43
N LEU A 262 12.72 -11.01 4.40
CA LEU A 262 13.54 -10.84 5.59
C LEU A 262 14.55 -9.69 5.40
N SER A 263 14.27 -8.54 6.01
CA SER A 263 15.14 -7.35 5.95
C SER A 263 16.10 -7.22 7.15
N GLY A 264 16.01 -8.13 8.12
CA GLY A 264 16.71 -8.01 9.40
C GLY A 264 16.21 -6.86 10.29
N GLY A 265 15.08 -6.25 9.94
CA GLY A 265 14.32 -5.35 10.81
C GLY A 265 13.42 -6.13 11.77
N VAL A 266 12.95 -5.51 12.84
CA VAL A 266 12.13 -6.16 13.88
C VAL A 266 10.92 -6.88 13.28
N ASP A 267 10.21 -6.26 12.34
CA ASP A 267 8.90 -6.77 11.87
C ASP A 267 9.04 -7.99 10.98
N SER A 268 9.87 -7.90 9.94
CA SER A 268 10.16 -9.00 9.04
C SER A 268 10.83 -10.16 9.78
N SER A 269 11.64 -9.87 10.80
CA SER A 269 12.25 -10.90 11.65
C SER A 269 11.22 -11.61 12.51
N ILE A 270 10.28 -10.89 13.15
CA ILE A 270 9.17 -11.51 13.92
C ILE A 270 8.35 -12.42 13.00
N VAL A 271 7.92 -11.91 11.84
CA VAL A 271 7.11 -12.69 10.89
C VAL A 271 7.88 -13.92 10.40
N SER A 272 9.16 -13.78 10.04
CA SER A 272 9.97 -14.91 9.58
C SER A 272 10.21 -15.94 10.67
N ALA A 273 10.45 -15.50 11.92
CA ALA A 273 10.64 -16.39 13.06
C ALA A 273 9.37 -17.20 13.37
N LEU A 274 8.21 -16.55 13.40
CA LEU A 274 6.92 -17.23 13.56
C LEU A 274 6.64 -18.17 12.38
N ALA A 275 6.92 -17.74 11.14
CA ALA A 275 6.70 -18.57 9.97
C ALA A 275 7.56 -19.85 9.99
N ALA A 276 8.81 -19.75 10.47
CA ALA A 276 9.71 -20.89 10.61
C ALA A 276 9.22 -21.93 11.65
N LEU A 277 8.35 -21.54 12.60
CA LEU A 277 7.72 -22.49 13.53
C LEU A 277 6.68 -23.38 12.83
N HIS A 278 6.00 -22.85 11.81
CA HIS A 278 4.91 -23.52 11.10
C HIS A 278 5.34 -24.15 9.77
N HIS A 279 6.46 -23.71 9.19
CA HIS A 279 6.92 -24.15 7.88
C HIS A 279 8.40 -24.54 7.90
N LYS A 280 8.67 -25.85 7.91
CA LYS A 280 10.03 -26.39 7.81
C LYS A 280 10.62 -26.11 6.43
N GLY A 281 11.89 -25.72 6.36
CA GLY A 281 12.54 -25.36 5.11
C GLY A 281 12.07 -24.02 4.54
N LEU A 282 11.59 -23.10 5.39
CA LEU A 282 11.15 -21.78 4.97
C LEU A 282 12.23 -21.07 4.15
N HIS A 283 11.90 -20.69 2.92
CA HIS A 283 12.72 -19.82 2.11
C HIS A 283 12.58 -18.37 2.56
N THR A 284 13.69 -17.69 2.83
CA THR A 284 13.70 -16.26 3.17
C THR A 284 14.50 -15.46 2.16
N PHE A 285 14.03 -14.26 1.84
CA PHE A 285 14.59 -13.44 0.76
C PHE A 285 14.94 -12.03 1.25
N SER A 286 16.12 -11.54 0.87
CA SER A 286 16.61 -10.19 1.17
C SER A 286 17.28 -9.54 -0.03
N ILE A 287 17.32 -8.21 -0.03
CA ILE A 287 18.11 -7.40 -0.98
C ILE A 287 19.27 -6.73 -0.27
N GLY A 288 20.41 -6.65 -0.96
CA GLY A 288 21.55 -5.81 -0.61
C GLY A 288 22.00 -4.94 -1.77
N PHE A 289 23.01 -4.13 -1.53
CA PHE A 289 23.55 -3.19 -2.52
C PHE A 289 25.06 -3.41 -2.61
N ALA A 290 25.50 -4.04 -3.70
CA ALA A 290 26.89 -4.45 -3.89
C ALA A 290 27.86 -3.25 -3.91
N ASP A 291 27.43 -2.16 -4.56
CA ASP A 291 28.26 -0.96 -4.78
C ASP A 291 28.11 0.08 -3.66
N ASP A 292 27.15 -0.12 -2.75
CA ASP A 292 26.76 0.89 -1.76
C ASP A 292 26.62 0.31 -0.34
N PRO A 293 27.74 0.02 0.35
CA PRO A 293 27.74 -0.57 1.69
C PRO A 293 26.98 0.24 2.74
N PHE A 294 26.81 1.55 2.51
CA PHE A 294 26.00 2.37 3.40
C PHE A 294 24.53 1.90 3.41
N PHE A 295 23.96 1.54 2.27
CA PHE A 295 22.56 1.13 2.14
C PHE A 295 22.34 -0.37 2.38
N ASP A 296 23.40 -1.18 2.41
CA ASP A 296 23.30 -2.63 2.57
C ASP A 296 23.03 -3.07 4.03
N GLU A 297 21.93 -3.80 4.23
CA GLU A 297 21.49 -4.32 5.54
C GLU A 297 21.47 -5.85 5.61
N THR A 298 22.00 -6.53 4.59
CA THR A 298 21.90 -7.98 4.40
C THR A 298 22.49 -8.78 5.55
N ARG A 299 23.56 -8.28 6.18
CA ARG A 299 24.17 -8.95 7.35
C ARG A 299 23.18 -9.26 8.48
N TYR A 300 22.18 -8.39 8.68
CA TYR A 300 21.18 -8.60 9.74
C TYR A 300 20.15 -9.64 9.32
N ALA A 301 19.76 -9.64 8.04
CA ALA A 301 18.89 -10.66 7.48
C ALA A 301 19.55 -12.04 7.54
N GLU A 302 20.84 -12.13 7.17
CA GLU A 302 21.64 -13.36 7.24
C GLU A 302 21.78 -13.88 8.68
N GLU A 303 21.94 -12.99 9.66
CA GLU A 303 21.99 -13.37 11.08
C GLU A 303 20.66 -13.96 11.57
N VAL A 304 19.55 -13.30 11.24
CA VAL A 304 18.21 -13.80 11.60
C VAL A 304 17.93 -15.12 10.89
N ALA A 305 18.24 -15.22 9.60
CA ALA A 305 18.05 -16.45 8.84
C ALA A 305 18.80 -17.65 9.44
N ARG A 306 20.05 -17.43 9.88
CA ARG A 306 20.83 -18.46 10.58
C ARG A 306 20.22 -18.82 11.93
N HIS A 307 19.71 -17.82 12.67
CA HIS A 307 19.07 -18.03 13.97
C HIS A 307 17.80 -18.89 13.87
N ILE A 308 16.97 -18.65 12.84
CA ILE A 308 15.70 -19.37 12.64
C ILE A 308 15.83 -20.63 11.77
N GLY A 309 17.01 -20.89 11.20
CA GLY A 309 17.26 -22.07 10.36
C GLY A 309 16.58 -22.04 8.99
N SER A 310 16.32 -20.86 8.42
CA SER A 310 15.67 -20.71 7.11
C SER A 310 16.65 -20.88 5.92
N GLU A 311 16.14 -21.27 4.76
CA GLU A 311 16.88 -21.29 3.50
C GLU A 311 16.96 -19.88 2.90
N HIS A 312 18.06 -19.17 3.17
CA HIS A 312 18.18 -17.74 2.86
C HIS A 312 18.79 -17.45 1.49
N SER A 313 18.12 -16.59 0.73
CA SER A 313 18.62 -16.00 -0.51
C SER A 313 18.83 -14.49 -0.33
N THR A 314 20.06 -14.03 -0.56
CA THR A 314 20.40 -12.61 -0.59
C THR A 314 20.71 -12.16 -2.02
N PHE A 315 19.97 -11.17 -2.49
CA PHE A 315 20.14 -10.58 -3.82
C PHE A 315 20.89 -9.25 -3.71
N LYS A 316 22.21 -9.27 -3.89
CA LYS A 316 23.03 -8.05 -3.92
C LYS A 316 22.93 -7.38 -5.29
N LEU A 317 22.40 -6.17 -5.33
CA LEU A 317 22.15 -5.41 -6.54
C LEU A 317 23.29 -4.42 -6.81
N THR A 318 23.72 -4.36 -8.06
CA THR A 318 24.59 -3.31 -8.59
C THR A 318 23.78 -2.09 -9.04
N ARG A 319 24.44 -0.95 -9.20
CA ARG A 319 23.81 0.27 -9.74
C ARG A 319 23.32 0.08 -11.17
N GLU A 320 24.04 -0.70 -11.96
CA GLU A 320 23.66 -1.06 -13.33
C GLU A 320 22.39 -1.92 -13.35
N GLU A 321 22.27 -2.91 -12.46
CA GLU A 321 21.05 -3.72 -12.33
C GLU A 321 19.85 -2.87 -11.88
N LEU A 322 20.05 -1.94 -10.94
CA LEU A 322 19.01 -0.98 -10.54
C LEU A 322 18.56 -0.12 -11.73
N ALA A 323 19.51 0.42 -12.49
CA ALA A 323 19.20 1.27 -13.64
C ALA A 323 18.50 0.49 -14.77
N ALA A 324 18.95 -0.74 -15.06
CA ALA A 324 18.36 -1.60 -16.08
C ALA A 324 16.90 -1.96 -15.79
N ASN A 325 16.52 -2.02 -14.50
CA ASN A 325 15.15 -2.29 -14.08
C ASN A 325 14.30 -1.04 -13.86
N TYR A 326 14.89 0.16 -13.90
CA TYR A 326 14.15 1.39 -13.65
C TYR A 326 13.05 1.62 -14.69
N THR A 327 13.34 1.46 -15.98
CA THR A 327 12.31 1.57 -17.03
C THR A 327 11.22 0.50 -16.88
N ARG A 328 11.58 -0.74 -16.52
CA ARG A 328 10.60 -1.80 -16.28
C ARG A 328 9.66 -1.47 -15.11
N LEU A 329 10.17 -0.84 -14.06
CA LEU A 329 9.34 -0.32 -12.97
C LEU A 329 8.39 0.76 -13.49
N LEU A 330 8.88 1.75 -14.23
CA LEU A 330 8.05 2.80 -14.83
C LEU A 330 6.95 2.24 -15.74
N ASP A 331 7.23 1.11 -16.39
CA ASP A 331 6.27 0.38 -17.23
C ASP A 331 5.21 -0.37 -16.43
N ALA A 332 5.58 -0.87 -15.25
CA ALA A 332 4.66 -1.52 -14.34
C ALA A 332 3.76 -0.52 -13.59
N THR A 333 4.23 0.71 -13.37
CA THR A 333 3.51 1.78 -12.66
C THR A 333 2.16 2.11 -13.32
N ASP A 334 1.08 1.67 -12.66
CA ASP A 334 -0.30 1.85 -13.12
C ASP A 334 -0.87 3.26 -12.86
N GLU A 335 -0.42 3.90 -11.77
CA GLU A 335 -0.70 5.28 -11.42
C GLU A 335 0.60 5.90 -10.87
N PRO A 336 0.88 7.21 -11.08
CA PRO A 336 2.09 7.84 -10.57
C PRO A 336 2.34 7.54 -9.08
N PHE A 337 3.46 6.86 -8.82
CA PHE A 337 3.90 6.41 -7.50
C PHE A 337 5.43 6.42 -7.41
N ALA A 338 5.97 7.24 -6.51
CA ALA A 338 7.40 7.59 -6.50
C ALA A 338 8.11 7.30 -5.16
N ASP A 339 7.64 6.33 -4.38
CA ASP A 339 8.47 5.74 -3.33
C ASP A 339 9.66 5.02 -3.99
N SER A 340 10.86 5.58 -3.81
CA SER A 340 12.09 5.04 -4.38
C SER A 340 12.42 3.60 -3.96
N SER A 341 11.84 3.13 -2.85
CA SER A 341 11.99 1.74 -2.39
C SER A 341 11.18 0.74 -3.22
N ALA A 342 10.31 1.21 -4.13
CA ALA A 342 9.62 0.37 -5.11
C ALA A 342 10.60 -0.30 -6.08
N LEU A 343 11.71 0.33 -6.45
CA LEU A 343 12.71 -0.24 -7.36
C LEU A 343 13.37 -1.52 -6.84
N PRO A 344 13.97 -1.54 -5.64
CA PRO A 344 14.50 -2.78 -5.08
C PRO A 344 13.36 -3.76 -4.77
N SER A 345 12.19 -3.30 -4.29
CA SER A 345 11.05 -4.19 -4.03
C SER A 345 10.57 -4.93 -5.29
N PHE A 346 10.53 -4.26 -6.44
CA PHE A 346 10.23 -4.84 -7.75
C PHE A 346 11.20 -5.98 -8.10
N ILE A 347 12.51 -5.72 -7.98
CA ILE A 347 13.55 -6.71 -8.24
C ILE A 347 13.50 -7.87 -7.23
N LEU A 348 13.20 -7.58 -5.95
CA LEU A 348 13.02 -8.60 -4.91
C LEU A 348 11.88 -9.54 -5.29
N CYS A 349 10.74 -8.99 -5.68
CA CYS A 349 9.57 -9.76 -6.07
C CYS A 349 9.84 -10.60 -7.32
N GLU A 350 10.50 -10.04 -8.35
CA GLU A 350 10.90 -10.77 -9.55
C GLU A 350 11.77 -11.99 -9.21
N ARG A 351 12.79 -11.81 -8.36
CA ARG A 351 13.72 -12.88 -8.00
C ARG A 351 13.07 -13.91 -7.07
N THR A 352 12.21 -13.46 -6.15
CA THR A 352 11.46 -14.30 -5.23
C THR A 352 10.46 -15.18 -5.97
N ARG A 353 9.77 -14.64 -6.99
CA ARG A 353 8.77 -15.37 -7.78
C ARG A 353 9.31 -16.64 -8.42
N LYS A 354 10.62 -16.69 -8.70
CA LYS A 354 11.31 -17.84 -9.28
C LYS A 354 11.38 -19.04 -8.33
N GLN A 355 11.18 -18.83 -7.03
CA GLN A 355 11.27 -19.87 -6.01
C GLN A 355 9.92 -20.12 -5.32
N VAL A 356 9.11 -19.07 -5.11
CA VAL A 356 7.81 -19.17 -4.42
C VAL A 356 6.73 -18.35 -5.12
N SER A 357 5.47 -18.72 -4.93
CA SER A 357 4.31 -17.97 -5.46
C SER A 357 3.67 -17.07 -4.39
N VAL A 358 3.96 -17.33 -3.11
CA VAL A 358 3.47 -16.56 -1.96
C VAL A 358 4.64 -16.17 -1.07
N ALA A 359 4.63 -14.94 -0.55
CA ALA A 359 5.55 -14.48 0.48
C ALA A 359 4.82 -13.80 1.63
N VAL A 360 5.20 -14.09 2.88
CA VAL A 360 4.76 -13.31 4.04
C VAL A 360 5.72 -12.15 4.30
N SER A 361 5.19 -10.99 4.69
CA SER A 361 5.97 -9.78 4.96
C SER A 361 5.61 -9.11 6.29
N GLY A 362 6.49 -8.23 6.77
CA GLY A 362 6.31 -7.45 8.00
C GLY A 362 5.53 -6.14 7.83
N ASP A 363 4.92 -5.89 6.67
CA ASP A 363 4.26 -4.61 6.38
C ASP A 363 3.04 -4.37 7.28
N GLY A 364 2.78 -3.09 7.59
CA GLY A 364 1.71 -2.65 8.50
C GLY A 364 2.11 -2.54 9.98
N ALA A 365 3.23 -3.16 10.39
CA ALA A 365 3.67 -3.13 11.78
C ALA A 365 4.01 -1.71 12.28
N ASP A 366 4.61 -0.87 11.42
CA ASP A 366 5.01 0.48 11.80
C ASP A 366 3.84 1.42 12.07
N GLU A 367 2.80 1.34 11.24
CA GLU A 367 1.56 2.12 11.34
C GLU A 367 0.71 1.66 12.52
N VAL A 368 0.66 0.35 12.78
CA VAL A 368 -0.16 -0.22 13.87
C VAL A 368 0.53 -0.08 15.24
N PHE A 369 1.83 -0.35 15.34
CA PHE A 369 2.58 -0.40 16.61
C PHE A 369 3.55 0.77 16.83
N GLY A 370 3.61 1.71 15.89
CA GLY A 370 4.34 2.96 16.06
C GLY A 370 5.86 2.80 15.97
N GLY A 371 6.36 2.67 14.75
CA GLY A 371 7.79 2.45 14.52
C GLY A 371 8.56 3.51 13.73
N TYR A 372 7.87 4.46 13.11
CA TYR A 372 8.53 5.52 12.36
C TYR A 372 9.18 6.59 13.25
N GLN A 373 10.26 7.20 12.74
CA GLN A 373 10.92 8.33 13.41
C GLN A 373 9.96 9.52 13.61
N LYS A 374 9.01 9.72 12.67
CA LYS A 374 7.97 10.74 12.77
C LYS A 374 7.10 10.56 14.01
N HIS A 375 6.83 9.31 14.43
CA HIS A 375 6.06 9.04 15.64
C HIS A 375 6.83 9.46 16.91
N GLN A 376 8.15 9.24 16.95
CA GLN A 376 9.00 9.69 18.06
C GLN A 376 9.12 11.22 18.10
N ALA A 377 9.04 11.91 16.96
CA ALA A 377 8.94 13.36 16.92
C ALA A 377 7.59 13.85 17.48
N GLU A 378 6.48 13.25 17.04
CA GLU A 378 5.13 13.60 17.51
C GLU A 378 4.94 13.34 19.01
N LEU A 379 5.44 12.21 19.53
CA LEU A 379 5.43 11.93 20.96
C LEU A 379 6.17 13.01 21.77
N ARG A 380 7.32 13.48 21.26
CA ARG A 380 8.10 14.55 21.90
C ARG A 380 7.42 15.91 21.82
N TRP A 381 6.66 16.21 20.77
CA TRP A 381 5.88 17.46 20.70
C TRP A 381 4.67 17.43 21.64
N ARG A 382 3.97 16.30 21.75
CA ARG A 382 2.80 16.15 22.62
C ARG A 382 3.14 16.15 24.10
N SER A 383 4.31 15.64 24.45
CA SER A 383 4.80 15.62 25.83
C SER A 383 6.22 16.17 25.86
N PRO A 384 6.46 17.49 25.76
CA PRO A 384 7.81 18.05 25.59
C PRO A 384 8.61 18.09 26.90
N GLY A 385 9.88 17.69 26.83
CA GLY A 385 10.84 17.79 27.93
C GLY A 385 11.55 19.14 27.94
N ALA A 386 12.52 19.31 28.84
CA ALA A 386 13.27 20.57 28.96
C ALA A 386 14.05 20.90 27.67
N ALA A 387 14.68 19.89 27.05
CA ALA A 387 15.43 20.07 25.80
C ALA A 387 14.52 20.50 24.65
N GLU A 388 13.35 19.88 24.48
CA GLU A 388 12.43 20.25 23.40
C GLU A 388 11.83 21.65 23.59
N LYS A 389 11.55 22.04 24.84
CA LYS A 389 11.14 23.42 25.16
C LYS A 389 12.23 24.44 24.80
N ALA A 390 13.49 24.12 25.08
CA ALA A 390 14.63 24.97 24.69
C ALA A 390 14.79 25.07 23.17
N VAL A 391 14.66 23.95 22.43
CA VAL A 391 14.70 23.96 20.96
C VAL A 391 13.61 24.86 20.39
N ARG A 392 12.38 24.82 20.94
CA ARG A 392 11.29 25.72 20.53
C ARG A 392 11.57 27.19 20.87
N ALA A 393 12.10 27.47 22.06
CA ALA A 393 12.44 28.84 22.47
C ALA A 393 13.55 29.47 21.59
N LEU A 394 14.49 28.64 21.13
CA LEU A 394 15.60 29.06 20.27
C LEU A 394 15.26 29.00 18.76
N ALA A 395 13.99 28.87 18.37
CA ALA A 395 13.57 28.80 16.97
C ALA A 395 14.16 29.90 16.05
N PRO A 396 14.26 31.18 16.47
CA PRO A 396 14.86 32.22 15.63
C PRO A 396 16.35 31.96 15.34
N LEU A 397 17.09 31.35 16.28
CA LEU A 397 18.51 31.03 16.13
C LEU A 397 18.73 29.93 15.10
N TRP A 398 17.91 28.87 15.13
CA TRP A 398 18.03 27.75 14.18
C TRP A 398 17.76 28.18 12.73
N ARG A 399 16.93 29.21 12.53
CA ARG A 399 16.63 29.78 11.20
C ARG A 399 17.83 30.47 10.57
N VAL A 400 18.75 31.02 11.36
CA VAL A 400 19.89 31.82 10.87
C VAL A 400 21.15 30.97 10.65
N LEU A 401 21.22 29.79 11.25
CA LEU A 401 22.38 28.90 11.14
C LEU A 401 22.47 28.20 9.76
N PRO A 402 23.68 27.76 9.34
CA PRO A 402 23.88 27.05 8.07
C PRO A 402 23.09 25.72 8.02
N ARG A 403 22.42 25.46 6.90
CA ARG A 403 21.47 24.36 6.71
C ARG A 403 21.83 23.48 5.50
N SER A 404 23.02 22.88 5.48
CA SER A 404 23.37 21.89 4.45
C SER A 404 23.12 20.45 4.92
N ARG A 405 22.86 19.55 3.96
CA ARG A 405 22.70 18.10 4.21
C ARG A 405 24.04 17.35 4.25
N ASN A 406 25.15 17.99 3.88
CA ASN A 406 26.45 17.34 3.72
C ASN A 406 27.27 17.27 5.02
N GLY A 407 26.98 18.13 6.01
CA GLY A 407 27.64 18.14 7.32
C GLY A 407 26.75 17.62 8.45
N THR A 408 27.30 16.84 9.39
CA THR A 408 26.55 16.30 10.55
C THR A 408 25.96 17.40 11.43
N LEU A 409 26.68 18.52 11.60
CA LEU A 409 26.25 19.66 12.42
C LEU A 409 25.14 20.48 11.72
N GLU A 410 25.29 20.75 10.43
CA GLU A 410 24.33 21.53 9.64
C GLU A 410 23.02 20.76 9.44
N ASN A 411 23.11 19.43 9.23
CA ASN A 411 21.93 18.57 9.18
C ASN A 411 21.21 18.53 10.54
N ARG A 412 21.94 18.59 11.66
CA ARG A 412 21.34 18.73 12.99
C ARG A 412 20.62 20.08 13.14
N PHE A 413 21.20 21.19 12.71
CA PHE A 413 20.50 22.50 12.73
C PHE A 413 19.23 22.49 11.89
N ARG A 414 19.27 21.88 10.70
CA ARG A 414 18.09 21.69 9.85
C ARG A 414 17.00 20.85 10.54
N GLN A 415 17.39 19.77 11.23
CA GLN A 415 16.44 18.95 11.99
C GLN A 415 15.83 19.71 13.16
N LEU A 416 16.62 20.53 13.87
CA LEU A 416 16.14 21.37 14.98
C LEU A 416 15.19 22.48 14.50
N ASP A 417 15.51 23.16 13.39
CA ASP A 417 14.64 24.15 12.76
C ASP A 417 13.32 23.53 12.31
N ARG A 418 13.36 22.38 11.59
CA ARG A 418 12.15 21.64 11.21
C ARG A 418 11.33 21.24 12.43
N PHE A 419 11.99 20.76 13.49
CA PHE A 419 11.32 20.38 14.74
C PHE A 419 10.64 21.58 15.42
N ALA A 420 11.33 22.71 15.51
CA ALA A 420 10.80 23.93 16.13
C ALA A 420 9.64 24.54 15.33
N LYS A 421 9.72 24.52 14.00
CA LYS A 421 8.64 24.97 13.10
C LYS A 421 7.38 24.14 13.29
N LEU A 422 7.51 22.82 13.22
CA LEU A 422 6.36 21.91 13.36
C LEU A 422 5.79 21.91 14.78
N ALA A 423 6.60 22.13 15.82
CA ALA A 423 6.10 22.27 17.19
C ALA A 423 5.09 23.43 17.38
N ALA A 424 5.02 24.37 16.44
CA ALA A 424 4.14 25.53 16.48
C ALA A 424 2.87 25.38 15.63
N THR A 425 2.71 24.29 14.87
CA THR A 425 1.56 24.06 13.98
C THR A 425 0.50 23.15 14.62
N SER A 426 -0.67 23.03 13.99
CA SER A 426 -1.73 22.09 14.39
C SER A 426 -1.32 20.63 14.19
N ALA A 427 -2.04 19.68 14.80
CA ALA A 427 -1.76 18.25 14.62
C ALA A 427 -1.96 17.80 13.16
N GLN A 428 -2.95 18.36 12.49
CA GLN A 428 -3.26 18.11 11.08
C GLN A 428 -2.12 18.58 10.18
N GLU A 429 -1.67 19.83 10.34
CA GLU A 429 -0.53 20.38 9.57
C GLU A 429 0.74 19.59 9.84
N ARG A 430 1.04 19.24 11.10
CA ARG A 430 2.21 18.41 11.43
C ARG A 430 2.15 17.04 10.73
N PHE A 431 0.99 16.41 10.71
CA PHE A 431 0.82 15.10 10.09
C PHE A 431 1.08 15.15 8.58
N LEU A 432 0.48 16.11 7.87
CA LEU A 432 0.69 16.29 6.43
C LEU A 432 2.13 16.66 6.09
N GLU A 433 2.74 17.58 6.84
CA GLU A 433 4.15 17.99 6.66
C GLU A 433 5.17 16.86 6.94
N LEU A 434 4.80 15.88 7.77
CA LEU A 434 5.60 14.69 8.03
C LEU A 434 5.39 13.58 7.01
N ALA A 435 4.26 13.60 6.29
CA ALA A 435 3.99 12.73 5.16
C ALA A 435 4.54 13.29 3.84
N ALA A 436 4.76 14.61 3.74
CA ALA A 436 5.29 15.26 2.56
C ALA A 436 6.78 14.91 2.31
N PHE A 437 7.09 14.53 1.07
CA PHE A 437 8.44 14.31 0.57
C PHE A 437 9.00 15.55 -0.13
N THR A 438 8.13 16.34 -0.77
CA THR A 438 8.44 17.64 -1.36
C THR A 438 7.68 18.73 -0.60
N GLU A 439 8.29 19.89 -0.39
CA GLU A 439 7.58 21.04 0.18
C GLU A 439 6.40 21.45 -0.73
N PRO A 440 5.19 21.69 -0.19
CA PRO A 440 4.01 22.03 -0.99
C PRO A 440 4.24 23.19 -1.95
N ALA A 441 4.95 24.24 -1.52
CA ALA A 441 5.29 25.39 -2.37
C ALA A 441 6.20 25.01 -3.57
N THR A 442 7.03 23.98 -3.42
CA THR A 442 7.85 23.46 -4.53
C THR A 442 7.01 22.62 -5.48
N ALA A 443 6.11 21.77 -4.97
CA ALA A 443 5.15 21.02 -5.78
C ALA A 443 4.26 21.97 -6.60
N HIS A 444 3.72 23.01 -5.98
CA HIS A 444 2.90 24.03 -6.63
C HIS A 444 3.61 24.72 -7.80
N ARG A 445 4.88 25.12 -7.62
CA ARG A 445 5.68 25.78 -8.67
C ARG A 445 6.00 24.87 -9.87
N LEU A 446 5.90 23.56 -9.71
CA LEU A 446 6.11 22.61 -10.81
C LEU A 446 4.91 22.54 -11.75
N LEU A 447 3.73 23.02 -11.36
CA LEU A 447 2.51 22.91 -12.15
C LEU A 447 2.30 24.14 -13.03
N LEU A 448 1.91 23.94 -14.29
CA LEU A 448 1.43 25.02 -15.16
C LEU A 448 0.01 25.45 -14.79
N HIS A 449 -0.80 24.49 -14.36
CA HIS A 449 -2.20 24.69 -14.02
C HIS A 449 -2.48 24.04 -12.65
N PRO A 450 -2.09 24.68 -11.53
CA PRO A 450 -2.38 24.16 -10.21
C PRO A 450 -3.90 24.13 -9.96
N GLY A 451 -4.32 23.21 -9.08
CA GLY A 451 -5.72 23.06 -8.73
C GLY A 451 -6.25 24.18 -7.83
N SER A 452 -7.55 24.14 -7.53
CA SER A 452 -8.18 25.10 -6.60
C SER A 452 -7.64 24.94 -5.18
N THR A 453 -7.23 26.04 -4.54
CA THR A 453 -6.79 26.06 -3.14
C THR A 453 -7.91 25.61 -2.18
N ASP A 454 -9.18 25.88 -2.50
CA ASP A 454 -10.30 25.46 -1.66
C ASP A 454 -10.53 23.95 -1.75
N GLU A 455 -10.38 23.40 -2.96
CA GLU A 455 -10.43 21.97 -3.22
C GLU A 455 -9.30 21.25 -2.47
N MET A 456 -8.08 21.78 -2.57
CA MET A 456 -6.89 21.28 -1.87
C MET A 456 -7.15 21.19 -0.36
N ARG A 457 -7.56 22.31 0.27
CA ARG A 457 -7.83 22.35 1.72
C ARG A 457 -8.91 21.39 2.15
N ARG A 458 -9.97 21.21 1.34
CA ARG A 458 -11.04 20.26 1.64
C ARG A 458 -10.51 18.83 1.64
N ARG A 459 -9.74 18.45 0.61
CA ARG A 459 -9.15 17.11 0.53
C ARG A 459 -8.16 16.86 1.67
N GLU A 460 -7.29 17.82 2.00
CA GLU A 460 -6.37 17.71 3.14
C GLU A 460 -7.08 17.54 4.49
N ALA A 461 -8.25 18.19 4.68
CA ALA A 461 -9.09 17.97 5.84
C ALA A 461 -9.63 16.53 5.90
N ASP A 462 -10.05 15.96 4.76
CA ASP A 462 -10.51 14.57 4.66
C ASP A 462 -9.36 13.58 4.97
N LEU A 463 -8.14 13.83 4.47
CA LEU A 463 -6.94 13.01 4.72
C LEU A 463 -6.58 12.96 6.21
N THR A 464 -6.89 14.02 6.96
CA THR A 464 -6.55 14.14 8.38
C THR A 464 -7.72 13.84 9.33
N ALA A 465 -8.90 13.51 8.81
CA ALA A 465 -10.12 13.28 9.60
C ALA A 465 -9.95 12.19 10.68
N ALA A 466 -9.11 11.18 10.41
CA ALA A 466 -8.80 10.09 11.34
C ALA A 466 -8.11 10.56 12.63
N LEU A 467 -7.40 11.71 12.62
CA LEU A 467 -6.79 12.29 13.82
C LEU A 467 -7.83 12.68 14.88
N GLY A 468 -9.07 12.96 14.47
CA GLY A 468 -10.16 13.29 15.38
C GLY A 468 -10.85 12.07 16.02
N LYS A 469 -10.53 10.84 15.57
CA LYS A 469 -11.23 9.62 15.99
C LYS A 469 -10.66 8.96 17.24
N ALA A 470 -9.45 9.34 17.68
CA ALA A 470 -8.83 8.81 18.89
C ALA A 470 -8.03 9.89 19.62
N GLN A 471 -7.44 9.55 20.75
CA GLN A 471 -6.64 10.47 21.56
C GLN A 471 -5.15 10.14 21.50
N GLY A 472 -4.32 11.14 21.81
CA GLY A 472 -2.87 10.97 21.94
C GLY A 472 -2.19 10.41 20.69
N MET A 473 -1.25 9.49 20.89
CA MET A 473 -0.53 8.83 19.79
C MET A 473 -1.39 7.81 19.03
N ASN A 474 -2.44 7.23 19.64
CA ASN A 474 -3.35 6.34 18.92
C ASN A 474 -4.10 7.07 17.80
N ALA A 475 -4.37 8.37 17.94
CA ALA A 475 -4.91 9.21 16.86
C ALA A 475 -3.99 9.27 15.65
N VAL A 476 -2.68 9.40 15.90
CA VAL A 476 -1.65 9.52 14.86
C VAL A 476 -1.47 8.19 14.14
N LEU A 477 -1.38 7.09 14.88
CA LEU A 477 -1.30 5.74 14.33
C LEU A 477 -2.55 5.37 13.53
N LEU A 478 -3.73 5.77 14.00
CA LEU A 478 -4.99 5.57 13.25
C LEU A 478 -5.00 6.38 11.95
N ALA A 479 -4.48 7.61 11.97
CA ALA A 479 -4.31 8.41 10.76
C ALA A 479 -3.32 7.78 9.79
N ASP A 480 -2.22 7.20 10.27
CA ASP A 480 -1.29 6.44 9.42
C ASP A 480 -1.93 5.20 8.80
N VAL A 481 -2.73 4.44 9.56
CA VAL A 481 -3.50 3.29 9.04
C VAL A 481 -4.54 3.72 8.00
N ALA A 482 -5.16 4.89 8.16
CA ALA A 482 -6.17 5.39 7.23
C ALA A 482 -5.57 6.07 5.97
N PHE A 483 -4.38 6.67 6.10
CA PHE A 483 -3.77 7.50 5.06
C PHE A 483 -2.48 6.90 4.50
N THR A 484 -1.41 6.79 5.29
CA THR A 484 -0.10 6.36 4.78
C THR A 484 -0.09 4.89 4.36
N LEU A 485 -0.65 4.00 5.17
CA LEU A 485 -0.64 2.55 4.93
C LEU A 485 -1.24 2.15 3.57
N PRO A 486 -2.50 2.52 3.23
CA PRO A 486 -3.12 2.09 1.98
C PRO A 486 -2.59 2.81 0.73
N ASN A 487 -2.02 4.00 0.87
CA ASN A 487 -1.58 4.81 -0.28
C ASN A 487 -0.10 4.68 -0.60
N ASP A 488 0.73 4.34 0.39
CA ASP A 488 2.18 4.20 0.24
C ASP A 488 2.59 2.72 0.34
N MET A 489 2.61 2.18 1.56
CA MET A 489 3.18 0.87 1.83
C MET A 489 2.45 -0.27 1.12
N LEU A 490 1.13 -0.35 1.25
CA LEU A 490 0.34 -1.42 0.62
C LEU A 490 0.28 -1.26 -0.90
N HIS A 491 0.23 -0.01 -1.39
CA HIS A 491 0.28 0.25 -2.83
C HIS A 491 1.61 -0.20 -3.44
N LYS A 492 2.76 0.14 -2.81
CA LYS A 492 4.07 -0.35 -3.25
C LYS A 492 4.13 -1.86 -3.30
N VAL A 493 3.70 -2.53 -2.22
CA VAL A 493 3.75 -3.99 -2.12
C VAL A 493 2.89 -4.61 -3.21
N ASP A 494 1.66 -4.14 -3.41
CA ASP A 494 0.79 -4.64 -4.49
C ASP A 494 1.40 -4.37 -5.87
N LEU A 495 1.78 -3.12 -6.18
CA LEU A 495 2.38 -2.73 -7.45
C LEU A 495 3.59 -3.62 -7.81
N THR A 496 4.54 -3.74 -6.89
CA THR A 496 5.83 -4.40 -7.16
C THR A 496 5.71 -5.92 -7.17
N SER A 497 4.88 -6.50 -6.31
CA SER A 497 4.69 -7.95 -6.26
C SER A 497 3.81 -8.47 -7.40
N MET A 498 2.76 -7.72 -7.75
CA MET A 498 1.82 -8.10 -8.79
C MET A 498 2.35 -7.94 -10.19
N ALA A 499 3.31 -7.02 -10.41
CA ALA A 499 4.09 -6.97 -11.65
C ALA A 499 4.79 -8.30 -11.99
N HIS A 500 4.96 -9.18 -11.00
CA HIS A 500 5.60 -10.48 -11.12
C HIS A 500 4.71 -11.63 -10.64
N ALA A 501 3.39 -11.44 -10.54
CA ALA A 501 2.46 -12.48 -10.09
C ALA A 501 2.90 -13.19 -8.79
N LEU A 502 3.40 -12.43 -7.81
CA LEU A 502 3.82 -12.92 -6.49
C LEU A 502 2.86 -12.42 -5.41
N GLU A 503 2.12 -13.29 -4.73
CA GLU A 503 1.22 -12.85 -3.66
C GLU A 503 1.98 -12.53 -2.37
N VAL A 504 1.89 -11.28 -1.91
CA VAL A 504 2.43 -10.88 -0.60
C VAL A 504 1.32 -10.80 0.45
N ARG A 505 1.55 -11.44 1.60
CA ARG A 505 0.61 -11.53 2.73
C ARG A 505 1.17 -10.80 3.96
N THR A 506 0.32 -10.03 4.65
CA THR A 506 0.70 -9.12 5.74
C THR A 506 0.07 -9.53 7.09
N PRO A 507 0.72 -10.38 7.91
CA PRO A 507 0.17 -10.87 9.18
C PRO A 507 -0.15 -9.77 10.20
N PHE A 508 0.62 -8.68 10.22
CA PHE A 508 0.35 -7.54 11.10
C PHE A 508 -0.97 -6.82 10.80
N LEU A 509 -1.56 -7.05 9.61
CA LEU A 509 -2.86 -6.53 9.21
C LEU A 509 -3.99 -7.55 9.36
N ASP A 510 -3.78 -8.62 10.14
CA ASP A 510 -4.89 -9.44 10.63
C ASP A 510 -5.83 -8.58 11.47
N LEU A 511 -7.13 -8.69 11.20
CA LEU A 511 -8.16 -7.90 11.88
C LEU A 511 -8.00 -7.94 13.40
N ARG A 512 -7.75 -9.13 13.94
CA ARG A 512 -7.68 -9.35 15.39
C ARG A 512 -6.42 -8.73 15.98
N VAL A 513 -5.30 -8.76 15.24
CA VAL A 513 -4.04 -8.11 15.65
C VAL A 513 -4.22 -6.59 15.67
N VAL A 514 -4.83 -6.01 14.63
CA VAL A 514 -5.05 -4.56 14.54
C VAL A 514 -6.03 -4.09 15.61
N GLU A 515 -7.18 -4.74 15.76
CA GLU A 515 -8.16 -4.38 16.80
C GLU A 515 -7.55 -4.48 18.21
N PHE A 516 -6.77 -5.54 18.49
CA PHE A 516 -6.04 -5.65 19.75
C PHE A 516 -5.03 -4.52 19.93
N ALA A 517 -4.23 -4.20 18.90
CA ALA A 517 -3.25 -3.12 18.99
C ALA A 517 -3.90 -1.75 19.25
N PHE A 518 -5.10 -1.50 18.71
CA PHE A 518 -5.84 -0.26 18.96
C PHE A 518 -6.70 -0.28 20.24
N SER A 519 -6.90 -1.44 20.86
CA SER A 519 -7.45 -1.52 22.23
C SER A 519 -6.41 -1.22 23.31
N LEU A 520 -5.11 -1.25 22.98
CA LEU A 520 -4.02 -0.94 23.90
C LEU A 520 -3.81 0.58 24.07
N PRO A 521 -3.40 1.03 25.27
CA PRO A 521 -2.89 2.38 25.46
C PRO A 521 -1.65 2.60 24.59
N ALA A 522 -1.43 3.83 24.13
CA ALA A 522 -0.34 4.13 23.21
C ALA A 522 1.05 3.85 23.82
N GLU A 523 1.18 3.97 25.14
CA GLU A 523 2.39 3.74 25.93
C GLU A 523 2.86 2.28 25.89
N ALA A 524 1.93 1.33 25.70
CA ALA A 524 2.27 -0.08 25.49
C ALA A 524 2.97 -0.29 24.14
N LYS A 525 2.62 0.52 23.14
CA LYS A 525 3.18 0.43 21.78
C LYS A 525 4.42 1.30 21.62
N MET A 526 4.43 2.48 22.23
CA MET A 526 5.44 3.50 22.03
C MET A 526 5.81 4.21 23.32
N GLN A 527 7.12 4.29 23.56
CA GLN A 527 7.72 5.09 24.62
C GLN A 527 8.81 5.99 24.02
N ARG A 528 9.23 7.01 24.77
CA ARG A 528 10.32 7.91 24.33
C ARG A 528 11.58 7.09 24.06
N GLY A 529 12.08 7.16 22.83
CA GLY A 529 13.28 6.42 22.39
C GLY A 529 13.04 4.95 22.06
N SER A 530 11.83 4.41 22.28
CA SER A 530 11.48 3.01 22.01
C SER A 530 10.12 2.90 21.32
N GLY A 531 10.12 2.71 20.00
CA GLY A 531 8.92 2.31 19.24
C GLY A 531 8.72 0.80 19.25
N LYS A 532 7.50 0.33 18.95
CA LYS A 532 7.15 -1.10 18.90
C LYS A 532 7.47 -1.85 20.20
N HIS A 533 7.25 -1.20 21.35
CA HIS A 533 7.70 -1.68 22.65
C HIS A 533 7.12 -3.06 22.97
N ILE A 534 5.79 -3.23 22.95
CA ILE A 534 5.15 -4.53 23.19
C ILE A 534 5.61 -5.63 22.23
N LEU A 535 5.93 -5.31 20.97
CA LEU A 535 6.46 -6.30 20.01
C LEU A 535 7.85 -6.79 20.44
N ARG A 536 8.74 -5.86 20.81
CA ARG A 536 10.08 -6.21 21.29
C ARG A 536 10.05 -7.03 22.57
N GLU A 537 9.16 -6.68 23.50
CA GLU A 537 8.99 -7.43 24.73
C GLU A 537 8.41 -8.83 24.51
N THR A 538 7.47 -8.98 23.57
CA THR A 538 6.78 -10.24 23.32
C THR A 538 7.66 -11.22 22.54
N PHE A 539 8.29 -10.76 21.46
CA PHE A 539 9.00 -11.62 20.51
C PHE A 539 10.52 -11.56 20.63
N GLY A 540 11.05 -10.75 21.56
CA GLY A 540 12.49 -10.56 21.73
C GLY A 540 13.28 -11.85 21.92
N HIS A 541 12.65 -12.85 22.55
CA HIS A 541 13.24 -14.16 22.82
C HIS A 541 13.36 -15.06 21.58
N LEU A 542 12.68 -14.74 20.47
CA LEU A 542 12.75 -15.48 19.21
C LEU A 542 13.79 -14.93 18.22
N LEU A 543 14.45 -13.83 18.58
CA LEU A 543 15.27 -13.05 17.65
C LEU A 543 16.70 -12.88 18.19
N PRO A 544 17.70 -12.76 17.29
CA PRO A 544 19.05 -12.44 17.72
C PRO A 544 19.10 -11.06 18.41
N PRO A 545 19.93 -10.88 19.46
CA PRO A 545 20.00 -9.63 20.21
C PRO A 545 20.29 -8.38 19.36
N THR A 546 20.99 -8.55 18.23
CA THR A 546 21.37 -7.47 17.32
C THR A 546 20.15 -6.76 16.69
N VAL A 547 19.07 -7.49 16.41
CA VAL A 547 17.82 -6.94 15.87
C VAL A 547 17.16 -5.99 16.88
N MET A 548 17.30 -6.29 18.18
CA MET A 548 16.71 -5.48 19.24
C MET A 548 17.45 -4.16 19.44
N THR A 549 18.77 -4.15 19.33
CA THR A 549 19.59 -2.96 19.60
C THR A 549 19.75 -2.02 18.40
N ARG A 550 19.38 -2.47 17.20
CA ARG A 550 19.58 -1.72 15.96
C ARG A 550 18.62 -0.52 15.83
N SER A 551 19.14 0.61 15.36
CA SER A 551 18.32 1.75 14.94
C SER A 551 17.59 1.47 13.62
N LYS A 552 16.30 1.84 13.55
CA LYS A 552 15.52 1.73 12.30
C LYS A 552 16.18 2.55 11.19
N LYS A 553 16.39 1.90 10.05
CA LYS A 553 16.80 2.51 8.79
C LYS A 553 15.73 2.21 7.73
N GLY A 554 15.45 3.16 6.85
CA GLY A 554 14.50 2.98 5.76
C GLY A 554 15.10 2.12 4.64
N PHE A 555 14.24 1.57 3.79
CA PHE A 555 14.66 0.81 2.61
C PHE A 555 15.08 1.76 1.48
N GLU A 556 16.12 2.55 1.73
CA GLU A 556 16.61 3.62 0.86
C GLU A 556 17.50 3.07 -0.26
N VAL A 557 17.51 3.77 -1.41
CA VAL A 557 18.34 3.46 -2.57
C VAL A 557 19.29 4.63 -2.88
N PRO A 558 20.43 4.39 -3.57
CA PRO A 558 21.38 5.44 -3.97
C PRO A 558 20.85 6.30 -5.14
N LEU A 559 19.64 6.85 -5.00
CA LEU A 559 18.89 7.54 -6.07
C LEU A 559 19.67 8.69 -6.71
N ARG A 560 20.40 9.47 -5.89
CA ARG A 560 21.22 10.58 -6.39
C ARG A 560 22.27 10.08 -7.39
N ASP A 561 22.95 9.00 -7.05
CA ASP A 561 24.04 8.44 -7.87
C ASP A 561 23.48 7.79 -9.13
N LEU A 562 22.34 7.10 -9.02
CA LEU A 562 21.60 6.58 -10.18
C LEU A 562 21.20 7.70 -11.17
N LEU A 563 20.59 8.78 -10.67
CA LEU A 563 20.13 9.91 -11.49
C LEU A 563 21.29 10.71 -12.11
N ARG A 564 22.43 10.81 -11.42
CA ARG A 564 23.62 11.49 -11.94
C ARG A 564 24.43 10.64 -12.91
N GLY A 565 24.35 9.32 -12.78
CA GLY A 565 25.05 8.35 -13.61
C GLY A 565 24.08 7.64 -14.57
N PRO A 566 23.78 6.35 -14.34
CA PRO A 566 23.16 5.49 -15.36
C PRO A 566 21.73 5.88 -15.78
N LEU A 567 21.00 6.68 -14.99
CA LEU A 567 19.66 7.17 -15.34
C LEU A 567 19.67 8.56 -15.98
N SER A 568 20.83 9.15 -16.29
CA SER A 568 20.90 10.49 -16.88
C SER A 568 20.19 10.58 -18.23
N SER A 569 20.23 9.49 -19.02
CA SER A 569 19.55 9.40 -20.33
C SER A 569 18.02 9.45 -20.17
N VAL A 570 17.47 8.85 -19.12
CA VAL A 570 16.03 8.90 -18.81
C VAL A 570 15.60 10.33 -18.48
N ILE A 571 16.42 11.07 -17.75
CA ILE A 571 16.17 12.50 -17.47
C ILE A 571 16.14 13.29 -18.78
N THR A 572 17.13 13.13 -19.64
CA THR A 572 17.18 13.85 -20.93
C THR A 572 16.01 13.50 -21.84
N ALA A 573 15.55 12.24 -21.83
CA ALA A 573 14.43 11.79 -22.64
C ALA A 573 13.08 12.36 -22.18
N LEU A 574 12.83 12.44 -20.87
CA LEU A 574 11.54 12.83 -20.31
C LEU A 574 11.46 14.32 -19.96
N VAL A 575 12.53 14.91 -19.40
CA VAL A 575 12.56 16.30 -18.94
C VAL A 575 13.03 17.23 -20.07
N ASN A 576 12.20 17.35 -21.10
CA ASN A 576 12.35 18.29 -22.20
C ASN A 576 11.13 19.23 -22.26
N LYS A 577 11.25 20.36 -22.96
CA LYS A 577 10.21 21.39 -22.97
C LYS A 577 8.86 20.86 -23.46
N GLU A 578 8.86 20.15 -24.58
CA GLU A 578 7.66 19.62 -25.22
C GLU A 578 6.90 18.64 -24.32
N THR A 579 7.58 17.58 -23.84
CA THR A 579 6.96 16.56 -22.98
C THR A 579 6.50 17.15 -21.64
N THR A 580 7.30 18.02 -21.04
CA THR A 580 7.01 18.58 -19.71
C THR A 580 5.80 19.52 -19.75
N GLU A 581 5.76 20.45 -20.71
CA GLU A 581 4.66 21.40 -20.83
C GLU A 581 3.36 20.72 -21.27
N ALA A 582 3.42 19.74 -22.18
CA ALA A 582 2.26 18.95 -22.59
C ALA A 582 1.65 18.15 -21.42
N ALA A 583 2.49 17.68 -20.49
CA ALA A 583 2.05 17.00 -19.27
C ALA A 583 1.61 17.96 -18.15
N GLY A 584 1.47 19.27 -18.41
CA GLY A 584 1.03 20.26 -17.43
C GLY A 584 2.09 20.66 -16.40
N ILE A 585 3.37 20.35 -16.65
CA ILE A 585 4.51 20.67 -15.77
C ILE A 585 5.28 21.87 -16.34
N SER A 586 5.74 22.74 -15.46
CA SER A 586 6.58 23.89 -15.80
C SER A 586 7.99 23.43 -16.17
N TRP A 587 8.32 23.50 -17.47
CA TRP A 587 9.67 23.16 -17.95
C TRP A 587 10.78 23.94 -17.23
N PRO A 588 10.68 25.28 -17.00
CA PRO A 588 11.71 26.00 -16.26
C PRO A 588 11.93 25.45 -14.84
N ALA A 589 10.85 25.11 -14.14
CA ALA A 589 10.92 24.56 -12.79
C ALA A 589 11.49 23.13 -12.76
N ALA A 590 11.07 22.28 -13.70
CA ALA A 590 11.60 20.92 -13.85
C ALA A 590 13.10 20.94 -14.22
N ASN A 591 13.50 21.80 -15.15
CA ASN A 591 14.90 21.96 -15.55
C ASN A 591 15.78 22.53 -14.42
N ALA A 592 15.23 23.40 -13.56
CA ALA A 592 15.93 23.89 -12.38
C ALA A 592 16.25 22.75 -11.38
N LEU A 593 15.37 21.75 -11.23
CA LEU A 593 15.64 20.56 -10.40
C LEU A 593 16.80 19.72 -10.97
N VAL A 594 16.90 19.58 -12.29
CA VAL A 594 18.02 18.90 -12.95
C VAL A 594 19.34 19.63 -12.66
N GLY A 595 19.34 20.97 -12.71
CA GLY A 595 20.48 21.79 -12.30
C GLY A 595 20.84 21.61 -10.83
N GLN A 596 19.83 21.61 -9.94
CA GLN A 596 20.01 21.45 -8.50
C GLN A 596 20.60 20.07 -8.14
N LEU A 597 20.19 18.99 -8.81
CA LEU A 597 20.75 17.64 -8.60
C LEU A 597 22.28 17.61 -8.78
N ARG A 598 22.80 18.42 -9.71
CA ARG A 598 24.23 18.52 -10.06
C ARG A 598 24.99 19.53 -9.19
N SER A 599 24.29 20.26 -8.33
CA SER A 599 24.90 21.25 -7.44
C SER A 599 25.57 20.62 -6.22
N VAL A 600 26.32 21.44 -5.47
CA VAL A 600 27.00 21.04 -4.23
C VAL A 600 25.98 20.65 -3.13
N ASP A 601 24.83 21.34 -3.08
CA ASP A 601 23.74 21.05 -2.14
C ASP A 601 22.43 20.73 -2.90
N PRO A 602 22.22 19.46 -3.27
CA PRO A 602 21.04 19.06 -4.03
C PRO A 602 19.76 19.05 -3.19
N GLY A 603 19.83 19.21 -1.86
CA GLY A 603 18.67 19.13 -1.00
C GLY A 603 17.90 17.80 -1.19
N SER A 604 16.61 17.90 -1.53
CA SER A 604 15.72 16.79 -1.89
C SER A 604 15.44 16.68 -3.40
N SER A 605 16.18 17.41 -4.24
CA SER A 605 15.93 17.46 -5.69
C SER A 605 15.93 16.09 -6.37
N GLN A 606 16.75 15.13 -5.91
CA GLN A 606 16.77 13.76 -6.43
C GLN A 606 15.42 13.05 -6.25
N ALA A 607 14.73 13.28 -5.13
CA ALA A 607 13.47 12.64 -4.81
C ALA A 607 12.33 13.25 -5.64
N THR A 608 12.26 14.59 -5.67
CA THR A 608 11.27 15.31 -6.48
C THR A 608 11.49 15.06 -7.99
N LEU A 609 12.74 14.98 -8.45
CA LEU A 609 13.04 14.64 -9.84
C LEU A 609 12.62 13.22 -10.18
N HIS A 610 12.85 12.24 -9.30
CA HIS A 610 12.34 10.88 -9.48
C HIS A 610 10.81 10.88 -9.62
N ALA A 611 10.09 11.61 -8.77
CA ALA A 611 8.63 11.75 -8.88
C ALA A 611 8.21 12.37 -10.23
N LEU A 612 8.94 13.37 -10.73
CA LEU A 612 8.68 13.91 -12.07
C LEU A 612 8.90 12.88 -13.17
N LEU A 613 9.99 12.09 -13.12
CA LEU A 613 10.26 11.07 -14.12
C LEU A 613 9.17 9.99 -14.14
N VAL A 614 8.71 9.56 -12.97
CA VAL A 614 7.61 8.59 -12.85
C VAL A 614 6.34 9.14 -13.49
N TYR A 615 5.95 10.38 -13.15
CA TYR A 615 4.76 11.01 -13.71
C TYR A 615 4.85 11.19 -15.23
N LEU A 616 5.96 11.76 -15.73
CA LEU A 616 6.14 12.01 -17.16
C LEU A 616 6.16 10.72 -17.98
N SER A 617 6.75 9.65 -17.44
CA SER A 617 6.74 8.33 -18.07
C SER A 617 5.33 7.74 -18.13
N TRP A 618 4.57 7.83 -17.03
CA TRP A 618 3.18 7.37 -16.98
C TRP A 618 2.29 8.17 -17.93
N TRP A 619 2.38 9.51 -17.90
CA TRP A 619 1.58 10.40 -18.76
C TRP A 619 1.81 10.10 -20.24
N LYS A 620 3.07 9.96 -20.66
CA LYS A 620 3.45 9.63 -22.05
C LYS A 620 3.00 8.24 -22.52
N ARG A 621 2.75 7.33 -21.58
CA ARG A 621 2.28 5.98 -21.94
C ARG A 621 0.75 5.92 -22.04
N HIS A 622 0.05 6.61 -21.14
CA HIS A 622 -1.38 6.39 -20.93
C HIS A 622 -2.25 7.55 -21.41
N ILE A 623 -1.69 8.74 -21.61
CA ILE A 623 -2.45 9.98 -21.85
C ILE A 623 -2.03 10.69 -23.13
N GLY A 624 -0.74 11.05 -23.24
CA GLY A 624 -0.18 11.81 -24.37
C GLY A 624 0.58 10.93 -25.35
#